data_AF-A0A9P1C8J3-F1
#
_entry.id   AF-A0A9P1C8J3-F1
#
_cell.length_a   1.000
_cell.length_b   1.000
_cell.length_c   1.000
_cell.angle_alpha   90.00
_cell.angle_beta   90.00
_cell.angle_gamma   90.00
#
_symmetry.space_group_name_H-M   'P 1'
#
loop_
_entity.id
_entity.type
_entity.pdbx_description
1 polymer ?
#
loop_
_entity_poly.entity_id
_entity_poly.type
_entity_poly.pdbx_seq_one_letter_code
_entity_poly.pdbx_strand_id
1 'polypeptide(L)'
;MVARTVIYLYIMSILGLCWCIEQPSSSLLEKHTAFQWLCKQTKVYRVFVWIGSYGHDCPKPTFLYSNYQFFQKLYLPLPDREWTSSMVRRYVDGSGVQRICGDCDLKASQHYPVRFGCAVAECFLEHYELVKETAEKTQSILQASPPKKEAKDTC
;
A
#
# COMPACT_ATOMS: atom_id res chain seq x y z
N MET A 1 -14.20 -4.71 -3.06
CA MET A 1 -12.74 -4.79 -3.31
C MET A 1 -11.92 -4.75 -2.02
N VAL A 2 -12.08 -3.74 -1.16
CA VAL A 2 -11.29 -3.59 0.08
C VAL A 2 -11.27 -4.83 0.96
N ALA A 3 -12.42 -5.43 1.29
CA ALA A 3 -12.48 -6.63 2.13
C ALA A 3 -11.65 -7.80 1.57
N ARG A 4 -11.65 -7.99 0.25
CA ARG A 4 -10.85 -9.04 -0.40
C ARG A 4 -9.35 -8.76 -0.29
N THR A 5 -8.94 -7.51 -0.53
CA THR A 5 -7.54 -7.08 -0.32
C THR A 5 -7.12 -7.33 1.13
N VAL A 6 -7.95 -6.94 2.11
CA VAL A 6 -7.67 -7.17 3.53
C VAL A 6 -7.49 -8.65 3.86
N ILE A 7 -8.32 -9.54 3.31
CA ILE A 7 -8.18 -10.98 3.50
C ILE A 7 -6.82 -11.46 2.99
N TYR A 8 -6.40 -11.03 1.81
CA TYR A 8 -5.08 -11.39 1.28
C TYR A 8 -3.94 -10.87 2.17
N LEU A 9 -3.99 -9.62 2.62
CA LEU A 9 -2.96 -9.06 3.51
C LEU A 9 -2.91 -9.80 4.84
N TYR A 10 -4.07 -10.20 5.38
CA TYR A 10 -4.13 -10.98 6.61
C TYR A 10 -3.50 -12.36 6.43
N ILE A 11 -3.82 -13.06 5.33
CA ILE A 11 -3.20 -14.36 4.99
C ILE A 11 -1.68 -14.19 4.82
N MET A 12 -1.23 -13.18 4.09
CA MET A 12 0.20 -12.90 3.90
C MET A 12 0.90 -12.61 5.23
N SER A 13 0.27 -11.84 6.14
CA SER A 13 0.79 -11.61 7.49
C SER A 13 0.89 -12.90 8.31
N ILE A 14 -0.10 -13.79 8.23
CA ILE A 14 -0.07 -15.11 8.92
C ILE A 14 1.04 -16.00 8.36
N LEU A 15 1.32 -15.92 7.06
CA LEU A 15 2.38 -16.68 6.41
C LEU A 15 3.77 -16.05 6.57
N GLY A 16 3.89 -14.93 7.29
CA GLY A 16 5.16 -14.22 7.47
C GLY A 16 5.69 -13.55 6.19
N LEU A 17 4.85 -13.42 5.16
CA LEU A 17 5.23 -12.82 3.87
C LEU A 17 5.32 -11.30 3.99
N CYS A 18 6.32 -10.73 3.32
CA CYS A 18 6.39 -9.27 3.15
C CYS A 18 5.33 -8.82 2.14
N TRP A 19 4.54 -7.81 2.54
CA TRP A 19 3.60 -7.15 1.64
C TRP A 19 3.72 -5.64 1.75
N CYS A 20 3.42 -4.97 0.64
CA CYS A 20 3.28 -3.53 0.57
C CYS A 20 2.08 -3.23 -0.32
N ILE A 21 1.15 -2.42 0.17
CA ILE A 21 0.05 -1.91 -0.64
C ILE A 21 0.18 -0.41 -0.78
N GLU A 22 -0.08 0.07 -1.97
CA GLU A 22 -0.17 1.50 -2.24
C GLU A 22 -1.63 1.92 -2.27
N GLN A 23 -1.93 3.09 -1.70
CA GLN A 23 -3.17 3.80 -1.93
C GLN A 23 -2.92 5.30 -2.14
N PRO A 24 -3.70 5.98 -2.99
CA PRO A 24 -3.76 7.44 -2.99
C PRO A 24 -4.06 7.98 -1.58
N SER A 25 -3.52 9.16 -1.24
CA SER A 25 -3.76 9.75 0.09
C SER A 25 -5.24 10.07 0.38
N SER A 26 -6.04 10.23 -0.68
CA SER A 26 -7.49 10.44 -0.61
C SER A 26 -8.29 9.15 -0.46
N SER A 27 -7.65 7.98 -0.46
CA SER A 27 -8.32 6.69 -0.34
C SER A 27 -9.04 6.56 1.00
N LEU A 28 -10.21 5.88 0.99
CA LEU A 28 -10.97 5.54 2.20
C LEU A 28 -10.52 4.22 2.84
N LEU A 29 -9.43 3.61 2.36
CA LEU A 29 -8.98 2.31 2.85
C LEU A 29 -8.85 2.25 4.38
N GLU A 30 -8.20 3.24 5.00
CA GLU A 30 -7.99 3.29 6.45
C GLU A 30 -9.29 3.36 7.25
N LYS A 31 -10.33 3.96 6.65
CA LYS A 31 -11.64 4.13 7.29
C LYS A 31 -12.51 2.87 7.16
N HIS A 32 -12.11 1.92 6.32
CA HIS A 32 -12.87 0.70 6.11
C HIS A 32 -12.74 -0.24 7.32
N THR A 33 -13.86 -0.74 7.83
CA THR A 33 -13.93 -1.59 9.04
C THR A 33 -13.01 -2.82 8.96
N ALA A 34 -12.97 -3.49 7.82
CA ALA A 34 -12.05 -4.62 7.59
C ALA A 34 -10.57 -4.23 7.73
N PHE A 35 -10.15 -3.07 7.22
CA PHE A 35 -8.77 -2.62 7.34
C PHE A 35 -8.43 -2.23 8.78
N GLN A 36 -9.35 -1.58 9.48
CA GLN A 36 -9.21 -1.32 10.92
C GLN A 36 -9.11 -2.61 11.73
N TRP A 37 -9.88 -3.65 11.35
CA TRP A 37 -9.76 -4.97 11.94
C TRP A 37 -8.37 -5.56 11.70
N LEU A 38 -7.84 -5.49 10.47
CA LEU A 38 -6.48 -5.92 10.15
C LEU A 38 -5.44 -5.23 11.04
N CYS A 39 -5.49 -3.90 11.18
CA CYS A 39 -4.58 -3.14 12.04
C CYS A 39 -4.65 -3.52 13.53
N LYS A 40 -5.76 -4.13 13.99
CA LYS A 40 -5.86 -4.70 15.33
C LYS A 40 -5.26 -6.10 15.44
N GLN A 41 -5.26 -6.87 14.36
CA GLN A 41 -4.72 -8.24 14.34
C GLN A 41 -3.22 -8.30 14.06
N THR A 42 -2.70 -7.35 13.27
CA THR A 42 -1.30 -7.34 12.86
C THR A 42 -0.75 -5.92 12.89
N LYS A 43 0.56 -5.81 13.09
CA LYS A 43 1.24 -4.51 13.07
C LYS A 43 1.34 -4.04 11.63
N VAL A 44 0.69 -2.92 11.33
CA VAL A 44 0.73 -2.26 10.02
C VAL A 44 1.44 -0.93 10.16
N TYR A 45 2.49 -0.75 9.37
CA TYR A 45 3.22 0.50 9.24
C TYR A 45 2.66 1.28 8.06
N ARG A 46 2.67 2.61 8.20
CA ARG A 46 2.26 3.54 7.15
C ARG A 46 3.40 4.49 6.84
N VAL A 47 3.66 4.70 5.56
CA VAL A 47 4.58 5.73 5.06
C VAL A 47 3.88 6.58 4.02
N PHE A 48 4.08 7.89 4.11
CA PHE A 48 3.64 8.83 3.09
C PHE A 48 4.74 8.97 2.04
N VAL A 49 4.39 8.95 0.75
CA VAL A 49 5.33 9.12 -0.35
C VAL A 49 4.76 10.05 -1.39
N TRP A 50 5.62 10.91 -1.93
CA TRP A 50 5.33 11.67 -3.14
C TRP A 50 5.87 10.91 -4.33
N ILE A 51 4.99 10.37 -5.17
CA ILE A 51 5.42 9.65 -6.38
C ILE A 51 6.18 10.57 -7.34
N GLY A 52 5.92 11.88 -7.27
CA GLY A 52 6.68 12.92 -7.96
C GLY A 52 8.17 12.94 -7.59
N SER A 53 8.54 12.62 -6.35
CA SER A 53 9.94 12.51 -5.91
C SER A 53 10.69 11.35 -6.57
N TYR A 54 9.94 10.36 -7.09
CA TYR A 54 10.48 9.24 -7.86
C TYR A 54 10.47 9.50 -9.37
N GLY A 55 10.27 10.74 -9.80
CA GLY A 55 10.35 11.14 -11.20
C GLY A 55 9.03 11.16 -11.94
N HIS A 56 7.89 11.03 -11.26
CA HIS A 56 6.59 11.23 -11.90
C HIS A 56 6.34 12.72 -12.19
N ASP A 57 5.70 13.02 -13.33
CA ASP A 57 5.43 14.40 -13.78
C ASP A 57 4.40 15.17 -12.94
N CYS A 58 3.78 14.48 -11.98
CA CYS A 58 2.75 15.01 -11.10
C CYS A 58 3.07 14.65 -9.65
N PRO A 59 2.89 15.56 -8.69
CA PRO A 59 3.14 15.31 -7.29
C PRO A 59 1.98 14.51 -6.68
N LYS A 60 1.90 13.20 -6.96
CA LYS A 60 0.82 12.33 -6.46
C LYS A 60 1.08 11.94 -5.00
N PRO A 61 0.27 12.43 -4.02
CA PRO A 61 0.38 12.05 -2.63
C PRO A 61 -0.16 10.62 -2.43
N THR A 62 0.65 9.78 -1.82
CA THR A 62 0.39 8.34 -1.76
C THR A 62 0.77 7.80 -0.38
N PHE A 63 -0.03 6.88 0.15
CA PHE A 63 0.32 6.11 1.34
C PHE A 63 0.72 4.70 0.93
N LEU A 64 1.83 4.22 1.49
CA LEU A 64 2.17 2.80 1.47
C LEU A 64 1.87 2.21 2.84
N TYR A 65 1.25 1.05 2.85
CA TYR A 65 1.05 0.24 4.05
C TYR A 65 1.82 -1.06 3.92
N SER A 66 2.49 -1.47 4.99
CA SER A 66 3.25 -2.71 5.02
C SER A 66 3.22 -3.33 6.41
N ASN A 67 3.45 -4.64 6.50
CA ASN A 67 3.78 -5.32 7.76
C ASN A 67 5.22 -5.10 8.23
N TYR A 68 6.07 -4.41 7.45
CA TYR A 68 7.45 -4.12 7.81
C TYR A 68 7.73 -2.61 7.93
N GLN A 69 8.50 -2.25 8.96
CA GLN A 69 8.83 -0.85 9.25
C GLN A 69 9.82 -0.25 8.24
N PHE A 70 10.68 -1.06 7.63
CA PHE A 70 11.76 -0.57 6.76
C PHE A 70 11.24 0.20 5.53
N PHE A 71 9.99 -0.01 5.12
CA PHE A 71 9.33 0.78 4.08
C PHE A 71 9.25 2.27 4.41
N GLN A 72 9.40 2.68 5.67
CA GLN A 72 9.53 4.10 6.05
C GLN A 72 10.70 4.80 5.34
N LYS A 73 11.74 4.06 4.94
CA LYS A 73 12.87 4.57 4.14
C LYS A 73 12.46 5.10 2.76
N LEU A 74 11.28 4.72 2.25
CA LEU A 74 10.77 5.21 0.97
C LEU A 74 10.16 6.62 1.06
N TYR A 75 10.15 7.26 2.22
CA TYR A 75 9.79 8.67 2.30
C TYR A 75 10.85 9.51 1.59
N LEU A 76 10.40 10.30 0.61
CA LEU A 76 11.19 11.37 0.01
C LEU A 76 10.38 12.67 0.06
N PRO A 77 11.00 13.80 0.41
CA PRO A 77 10.34 15.09 0.35
C PRO A 77 9.96 15.41 -1.10
N LEU A 78 8.93 16.25 -1.27
CA LEU A 78 8.55 16.71 -2.59
C LEU A 78 9.64 17.65 -3.12
N PRO A 79 10.21 17.40 -4.32
CA PRO A 79 11.22 18.29 -4.88
C PRO A 79 10.59 19.64 -5.26
N ASP A 80 11.37 20.72 -5.08
CA ASP A 80 11.00 22.04 -5.55
C ASP A 80 11.26 22.12 -7.07
N ARG A 81 10.20 21.90 -7.86
CA ARG A 81 10.23 21.97 -9.32
C ARG A 81 8.85 22.32 -9.88
N GLU A 82 8.83 22.82 -11.10
CA GLU A 82 7.58 23.00 -11.85
C GLU A 82 6.99 21.64 -12.24
N TRP A 83 5.68 21.48 -12.06
CA TRP A 83 4.94 20.26 -12.36
C TRP A 83 4.19 20.44 -13.67
N THR A 84 4.45 19.56 -14.64
CA THR A 84 3.95 19.70 -16.01
C THR A 84 2.52 19.20 -16.18
N SER A 85 2.00 18.42 -15.23
CA SER A 85 0.68 17.79 -15.33
C SER A 85 -0.22 18.05 -14.13
N SER A 86 -1.44 18.49 -14.42
CA SER A 86 -2.54 18.62 -13.46
C SER A 86 -3.48 17.44 -13.68
N MET A 87 -3.64 16.54 -12.70
CA MET A 87 -4.57 15.40 -12.84
C MET A 87 -6.05 15.81 -12.83
N VAL A 88 -6.35 17.03 -12.38
CA VAL A 88 -7.70 17.51 -12.14
C VAL A 88 -7.90 18.87 -12.78
N ARG A 89 -8.88 18.95 -13.69
CA ARG A 89 -9.28 20.24 -14.24
C ARG A 89 -10.36 20.83 -13.35
N ARG A 90 -10.10 22.02 -12.82
CA ARG A 90 -11.10 22.82 -12.11
C ARG A 90 -11.74 23.79 -13.10
N TYR A 91 -13.06 23.85 -13.12
CA TYR A 91 -13.81 24.77 -13.98
C TYR A 91 -15.03 25.30 -13.24
N VAL A 92 -15.57 26.44 -13.68
CA VAL A 92 -16.84 26.98 -13.16
C VAL A 92 -17.91 26.62 -14.18
N ASP A 93 -19.01 26.01 -13.73
CA ASP A 93 -20.12 25.65 -14.62
C ASP A 93 -21.00 26.87 -14.96
N GLY A 94 -22.00 26.68 -15.83
CA GLY A 94 -22.94 27.75 -16.22
C GLY A 94 -23.79 28.28 -15.06
N SER A 95 -23.79 27.63 -13.90
CA SER A 95 -24.48 28.06 -12.68
C SER A 95 -23.56 28.81 -11.71
N GLY A 96 -22.30 29.05 -12.07
CA GLY A 96 -21.32 29.71 -11.19
C GLY A 96 -20.71 28.78 -10.14
N VAL A 97 -20.96 27.47 -10.20
CA VAL A 97 -20.46 26.50 -9.21
C VAL A 97 -19.12 25.95 -9.66
N GLN A 98 -18.13 25.94 -8.75
CA GLN A 98 -16.84 25.31 -9.02
C GLN A 98 -16.99 23.79 -9.10
N ARG A 99 -16.60 23.21 -10.23
CA ARG A 99 -16.57 21.78 -10.52
C ARG A 99 -15.13 21.30 -10.70
N ILE A 100 -14.93 20.01 -10.48
CA ILE A 100 -13.67 19.32 -10.67
C ILE A 100 -13.95 18.10 -11.54
N CYS A 101 -13.27 17.98 -12.67
CA CYS A 101 -13.28 16.76 -13.49
C CYS A 101 -11.86 16.17 -13.58
N GLY A 102 -11.77 14.85 -13.69
CA GLY A 102 -10.50 14.19 -14.01
C GLY A 102 -10.09 14.52 -15.44
N ASP A 103 -8.80 14.71 -15.68
CA ASP A 103 -8.31 14.92 -17.04
C ASP A 103 -8.52 13.64 -17.90
N CYS A 104 -8.60 13.81 -19.23
CA CYS A 104 -8.66 12.69 -20.16
C CYS A 104 -7.44 11.75 -20.02
N ASP A 105 -6.31 12.29 -19.56
CA ASP A 105 -5.07 11.57 -19.30
C ASP A 105 -5.00 10.90 -17.91
N LEU A 106 -6.11 10.84 -17.17
CA LEU A 106 -6.13 10.22 -15.83
C LEU A 106 -5.69 8.74 -15.83
N LYS A 107 -5.83 8.04 -16.96
CA LYS A 107 -5.31 6.67 -17.11
C LYS A 107 -3.80 6.64 -17.38
N ALA A 108 -3.27 7.61 -18.13
CA ALA A 108 -1.84 7.71 -18.40
C ALA A 108 -1.04 7.99 -17.11
N SER A 109 -1.62 8.76 -16.18
CA SER A 109 -1.05 9.03 -14.86
C SER A 109 -1.11 7.85 -13.87
N GLN A 110 -1.62 6.69 -14.29
CA GLN A 110 -1.58 5.46 -13.48
C GLN A 110 -0.26 4.70 -13.60
N HIS A 111 0.67 5.16 -14.45
CA HIS A 111 1.98 4.53 -14.60
C HIS A 111 2.88 4.85 -13.41
N TYR A 112 3.50 3.82 -12.82
CA TYR A 112 4.51 4.02 -11.79
C TYR A 112 5.86 4.37 -12.41
N PRO A 113 6.56 5.39 -11.89
CA PRO A 113 7.93 5.64 -12.31
C PRO A 113 8.81 4.42 -12.05
N VAL A 114 9.67 4.08 -13.01
CA VAL A 114 10.62 2.98 -12.87
C VAL A 114 11.45 3.11 -11.60
N ARG A 115 11.88 4.34 -11.26
CA ARG A 115 12.64 4.62 -10.03
C ARG A 115 11.88 4.28 -8.76
N PHE A 116 10.56 4.41 -8.73
CA PHE A 116 9.77 4.00 -7.56
C PHE A 116 9.81 2.48 -7.40
N GLY A 117 9.66 1.74 -8.50
CA GLY A 117 9.80 0.28 -8.50
C GLY A 117 11.20 -0.18 -8.07
N CYS A 118 12.26 0.45 -8.59
CA CYS A 118 13.63 0.18 -8.17
C CYS A 118 13.83 0.43 -6.67
N ALA A 119 13.37 1.58 -6.16
CA ALA A 119 13.51 1.90 -4.75
C ALA A 119 12.78 0.90 -3.83
N VAL A 120 11.58 0.45 -4.22
CA VAL A 120 10.85 -0.60 -3.50
C VAL A 120 11.63 -1.92 -3.51
N ALA A 121 12.18 -2.31 -4.67
CA ALA A 121 12.96 -3.53 -4.81
C ALA A 121 14.26 -3.49 -4.00
N GLU A 122 15.01 -2.39 -4.09
CA GLU A 122 16.23 -2.14 -3.31
C GLU A 122 15.93 -2.17 -1.80
N CYS A 123 14.87 -1.49 -1.37
CA CYS A 123 14.43 -1.49 0.02
C CYS A 123 14.09 -2.90 0.52
N PHE A 124 13.46 -3.74 -0.31
CA PHE A 124 13.22 -5.14 0.01
C PHE A 124 14.52 -5.95 0.09
N LEU A 125 15.40 -5.83 -0.91
CA LEU A 125 16.66 -6.57 -0.99
C LEU A 125 17.60 -6.25 0.19
N GLU A 126 17.67 -4.99 0.61
CA GLU A 126 18.41 -4.56 1.81
C GLU A 126 17.98 -5.29 3.09
N HIS A 127 16.72 -5.73 3.17
CA HIS A 127 16.13 -6.38 4.35
C HIS A 127 15.70 -7.82 4.05
N TYR A 128 16.23 -8.42 2.98
CA TYR A 128 15.81 -9.73 2.51
C TYR A 128 16.00 -10.81 3.59
N GLU A 129 17.15 -10.82 4.27
CA GLU A 129 17.43 -11.81 5.32
C GLU A 129 16.43 -11.73 6.48
N LEU A 130 16.03 -10.51 6.88
CA LEU A 130 15.01 -10.31 7.92
C LEU A 130 13.64 -10.87 7.48
N VAL A 131 13.25 -10.62 6.23
CA VAL A 131 12.00 -11.14 5.68
C VAL A 131 12.04 -12.67 5.61
N LYS A 132 13.16 -13.22 5.16
CA LYS A 132 13.38 -14.66 5.05
C LYS A 132 13.32 -15.35 6.41
N GLU A 133 14.05 -14.85 7.41
CA GLU A 133 14.02 -15.40 8.78
C GLU A 133 12.60 -15.39 9.35
N THR A 134 11.87 -14.30 9.15
CA THR A 134 10.48 -14.18 9.62
C THR A 134 9.58 -15.22 8.96
N ALA A 135 9.71 -15.42 7.65
CA ALA A 135 8.94 -16.42 6.91
C ALA A 135 9.26 -17.85 7.36
N GLU A 136 10.54 -18.20 7.50
CA GLU A 136 11.00 -19.54 7.94
C GLU A 136 10.54 -19.85 9.37
N LYS A 137 10.67 -18.88 10.28
CA LYS A 137 10.17 -19.00 11.65
C LYS A 137 8.66 -19.22 11.68
N THR A 138 7.93 -18.46 10.87
CA THR A 138 6.47 -18.59 10.79
C THR A 138 6.07 -19.94 10.23
N GLN A 139 6.73 -20.42 9.18
CA GLN A 139 6.52 -21.74 8.62
C GLN A 139 6.78 -22.86 9.63
N SER A 140 7.86 -22.75 10.42
CA SER A 140 8.20 -23.70 11.47
C SER A 140 7.12 -23.79 12.55
N ILE A 141 6.56 -22.64 12.97
CA ILE A 141 5.46 -22.59 13.94
C ILE A 141 4.19 -23.25 13.38
N LEU A 142 3.89 -23.00 12.10
CA LEU A 142 2.72 -23.59 11.43
C LEU A 142 2.86 -25.12 11.31
N GLN A 143 4.06 -25.63 11.04
CA GLN A 143 4.33 -27.07 10.95
C GLN A 143 4.32 -27.78 12.31
N ALA A 144 4.78 -27.10 13.36
CA ALA A 144 4.78 -27.65 14.73
C ALA A 144 3.39 -27.68 15.36
N SER A 145 2.43 -26.94 14.80
CA SER A 145 1.06 -26.89 15.32
C SER A 145 0.36 -28.23 15.06
N PRO A 146 -0.09 -28.96 16.11
CA PRO A 146 -0.77 -30.23 15.91
C PRO A 146 -2.04 -30.02 15.08
N PRO A 147 -2.42 -30.97 14.21
CA PRO A 147 -3.67 -30.87 13.47
C PRO A 147 -4.81 -30.68 14.47
N LYS A 148 -5.53 -29.56 14.35
CA LYS A 148 -6.74 -29.35 15.15
C LYS A 148 -7.65 -30.53 14.84
N LYS A 149 -7.92 -31.37 15.86
CA LYS A 149 -8.91 -32.44 15.75
C LYS A 149 -10.16 -31.80 15.17
N GLU A 150 -10.63 -32.31 14.04
CA GLU A 150 -11.86 -31.85 13.41
C GLU A 150 -12.91 -31.74 14.49
N ALA A 151 -13.57 -30.59 14.58
CA ALA A 151 -14.71 -30.44 15.44
C ALA A 151 -15.70 -31.50 14.97
N LYS A 152 -15.85 -32.59 15.73
CA LYS A 152 -16.89 -33.56 15.47
C LYS A 152 -18.17 -32.76 15.51
N ASP A 153 -18.84 -32.65 14.37
CA ASP A 153 -20.15 -32.03 14.25
C ASP A 153 -21.07 -32.73 15.25
N THR A 154 -21.20 -32.14 16.45
CA THR A 154 -22.21 -32.53 17.43
C THR A 154 -23.52 -32.03 16.88
N CYS A 155 -24.16 -32.91 16.10
CA CYS A 155 -25.52 -32.80 15.63
C CYS A 155 -26.51 -33.06 16.77
#